data_AF-A0A2N5BPD0-F1
#
_entry.id   AF-A0A2N5BPD0-F1
#
_cell.length_a   1.000
_cell.length_b   1.000
_cell.length_c   1.000
_cell.angle_alpha   90.00
_cell.angle_beta   90.00
_cell.angle_gamma   90.00
#
_symmetry.space_group_name_H-M   'P 1'
#
loop_
_entity.id
_entity.type
_entity.pdbx_description
1 polymer ?
#
loop_
_entity_poly.entity_id
_entity_poly.type
_entity_poly.pdbx_seq_one_letter_code
_entity_poly.pdbx_strand_id
1 'polypeptide(L)'
;MDHQAIRQQLPLLVAGHLPRTARSFQFNIFDGQPKESALGFRIDPKPFEGKVVATTDEAIVVKIGRTQFAVLDRELVTDIPVEGAKVAVQPYARRRFDGLRADTPEEVVEHASDGTPYKVTRLVLGSAPALLPVVKPECLELQQLIEQLESMPAPDRHRTISHMLVDAHASDFTLVDPSPENIIRTPPTISFNVATGKFVGRVSVLYLRGDDVYAIELHRDGECVERCDEVYFDMLGDTLAHLIDDGSWRRIQVQSISGRKATSH
;
A
#
# COMPACT_ATOMS: atom_id res chain seq x y z
N MET A 1 -1.46 -18.19 6.86
CA MET A 1 -2.45 -19.17 6.34
C MET A 1 -1.83 -20.14 5.33
N ASP A 2 -2.17 -21.44 5.38
CA ASP A 2 -1.77 -22.44 4.39
C ASP A 2 -2.77 -22.53 3.22
N HIS A 3 -2.36 -22.09 2.03
CA HIS A 3 -3.20 -22.09 0.83
C HIS A 3 -3.64 -23.48 0.38
N GLN A 4 -2.83 -24.51 0.57
CA GLN A 4 -3.15 -25.87 0.16
C GLN A 4 -4.19 -26.48 1.10
N ALA A 5 -4.00 -26.32 2.42
CA ALA A 5 -4.96 -26.78 3.42
C ALA A 5 -6.34 -26.13 3.22
N ILE A 6 -6.37 -24.80 3.04
CA ILE A 6 -7.60 -24.06 2.76
C ILE A 6 -8.28 -24.57 1.48
N ARG A 7 -7.54 -24.78 0.39
CA ARG A 7 -8.11 -25.30 -0.87
C ARG A 7 -8.76 -26.67 -0.71
N GLN A 8 -8.21 -27.53 0.14
CA GLN A 8 -8.76 -28.86 0.41
C GLN A 8 -10.03 -28.80 1.27
N GLN A 9 -10.08 -27.88 2.25
CA GLN A 9 -11.22 -27.74 3.16
C GLN A 9 -12.38 -26.95 2.55
N LEU A 10 -12.09 -26.00 1.65
CA LEU A 10 -13.06 -25.04 1.13
C LEU A 10 -14.34 -25.68 0.55
N PRO A 11 -14.29 -26.78 -0.24
CA PRO A 11 -15.51 -27.44 -0.74
C PRO A 11 -16.47 -27.85 0.38
N LEU A 12 -15.96 -28.34 1.51
CA LEU A 12 -16.78 -28.72 2.67
C LEU A 12 -17.38 -27.49 3.34
N LEU A 13 -16.58 -26.43 3.52
CA LEU A 13 -17.02 -25.17 4.14
C LEU A 13 -18.13 -24.48 3.35
N VAL A 14 -18.12 -24.57 2.01
CA VAL A 14 -19.08 -23.84 1.17
C VAL A 14 -20.25 -24.69 0.66
N ALA A 15 -20.22 -26.02 0.82
CA ALA A 15 -21.21 -26.94 0.26
C ALA A 15 -22.66 -26.56 0.59
N GLY A 16 -22.94 -26.23 1.85
CA GLY A 16 -24.27 -25.80 2.32
C GLY A 16 -24.71 -24.44 1.78
N HIS A 17 -23.79 -23.67 1.19
CA HIS A 17 -24.03 -22.34 0.66
C HIS A 17 -24.09 -22.30 -0.87
N LEU A 18 -23.89 -23.43 -1.55
CA LEU A 18 -24.00 -23.53 -3.00
C LEU A 18 -25.44 -23.87 -3.43
N PRO A 19 -25.92 -23.30 -4.54
CA PRO A 19 -27.14 -23.80 -5.17
C PRO A 19 -26.99 -25.28 -5.53
N ARG A 20 -28.06 -26.08 -5.39
CA ARG A 20 -28.06 -27.51 -5.77
C ARG A 20 -27.64 -27.78 -7.22
N THR A 21 -27.80 -26.80 -8.11
CA THR A 21 -27.44 -26.89 -9.53
C THR A 21 -26.01 -26.46 -9.83
N ALA A 22 -25.26 -25.94 -8.85
CA ALA A 22 -23.90 -25.47 -9.06
C ALA A 22 -22.95 -26.65 -9.28
N ARG A 23 -22.22 -26.62 -10.40
CA ARG A 23 -21.20 -27.63 -10.75
C ARG A 23 -19.80 -27.21 -10.33
N SER A 24 -19.60 -25.92 -10.09
CA SER A 24 -18.33 -25.33 -9.69
C SER A 24 -18.55 -24.04 -8.90
N PHE A 25 -17.51 -23.58 -8.22
CA PHE A 25 -17.48 -22.30 -7.53
C PHE A 25 -16.12 -21.63 -7.73
N GLN A 26 -16.09 -20.32 -7.50
CA GLN A 26 -14.90 -19.50 -7.60
C GLN A 26 -14.57 -18.92 -6.22
N PHE A 27 -13.30 -18.76 -5.93
CA PHE A 27 -12.87 -18.09 -4.71
C PHE A 27 -11.60 -17.29 -4.93
N ASN A 28 -11.42 -16.27 -4.10
CA ASN A 28 -10.24 -15.43 -4.07
C ASN A 28 -9.68 -15.39 -2.64
N ILE A 29 -8.38 -15.61 -2.50
CA ILE A 29 -7.67 -15.53 -1.22
C ILE A 29 -7.19 -14.10 -0.99
N PHE A 30 -7.26 -13.62 0.24
CA PHE A 30 -6.78 -12.32 0.69
C PHE A 30 -5.92 -12.55 1.95
N ASP A 31 -4.61 -12.58 1.74
CA ASP A 31 -3.54 -12.98 2.67
C ASP A 31 -2.46 -11.91 2.80
N GLY A 32 -2.78 -10.68 2.40
CA GLY A 32 -1.82 -9.57 2.38
C GLY A 32 -0.85 -9.61 1.20
N GLN A 33 -0.89 -10.64 0.33
CA GLN A 33 -0.06 -10.69 -0.87
C GLN A 33 -0.77 -10.01 -2.06
N PRO A 34 0.00 -9.35 -2.95
CA PRO A 34 -0.55 -8.81 -4.19
C PRO A 34 -1.12 -9.90 -5.08
N LYS A 35 -2.24 -9.57 -5.73
CA LYS A 35 -2.85 -10.46 -6.73
C LYS A 35 -2.27 -10.19 -8.09
N GLU A 36 -1.88 -11.24 -8.80
CA GLU A 36 -1.43 -11.13 -10.17
C GLU A 36 -2.60 -11.35 -11.14
N SER A 37 -2.69 -10.48 -12.13
CA SER A 37 -3.59 -10.62 -13.28
C SER A 37 -3.08 -11.71 -14.23
N ALA A 38 -3.93 -12.12 -15.17
CA ALA A 38 -3.54 -13.05 -16.24
C ALA A 38 -2.39 -12.53 -17.12
N LEU A 39 -2.12 -11.22 -17.10
CA LEU A 39 -1.01 -10.58 -17.83
C LEU A 39 0.22 -10.33 -16.93
N GLY A 40 0.24 -10.86 -15.70
CA GLY A 40 1.35 -10.70 -14.75
C GLY A 40 1.36 -9.37 -13.99
N PHE A 41 0.43 -8.43 -14.27
CA PHE A 41 0.32 -7.20 -13.49
C PHE A 41 -0.22 -7.45 -12.10
N ARG A 42 0.36 -6.79 -11.09
CA ARG A 42 -0.20 -6.77 -9.74
C ARG A 42 -1.40 -5.82 -9.69
N ILE A 43 -2.54 -6.34 -9.25
CA ILE A 43 -3.80 -5.62 -9.12
C ILE A 43 -4.17 -5.49 -7.67
N ASP A 44 -4.49 -4.27 -7.28
CA ASP A 44 -4.97 -3.97 -5.95
C ASP A 44 -6.43 -4.44 -5.83
N PRO A 45 -6.77 -5.28 -4.84
CA PRO A 45 -8.12 -5.77 -4.66
C PRO A 45 -9.14 -4.62 -4.48
N LYS A 46 -10.34 -4.83 -5.00
CA LYS A 46 -11.48 -3.95 -4.76
C LYS A 46 -12.20 -4.34 -3.47
N PRO A 47 -12.71 -3.38 -2.69
CA PRO A 47 -13.60 -3.66 -1.57
C PRO A 47 -14.88 -4.37 -2.04
N PHE A 48 -15.48 -5.14 -1.13
CA PHE A 48 -16.68 -5.92 -1.39
C PHE A 48 -17.50 -6.11 -0.13
N GLU A 49 -18.77 -6.49 -0.33
CA GLU A 49 -19.65 -6.95 0.75
C GLU A 49 -19.97 -8.42 0.60
N GLY A 50 -20.26 -9.09 1.70
CA GLY A 50 -20.72 -10.47 1.66
C GLY A 50 -21.22 -10.98 3.00
N LYS A 51 -21.60 -12.25 3.03
CA LYS A 51 -22.03 -12.94 4.25
C LYS A 51 -20.95 -13.91 4.70
N VAL A 52 -20.56 -13.87 5.96
CA VAL A 52 -19.65 -14.86 6.55
C VAL A 52 -20.35 -16.21 6.57
N VAL A 53 -19.71 -17.22 5.99
CA VAL A 53 -20.27 -18.57 5.85
C VAL A 53 -19.49 -19.63 6.63
N ALA A 54 -18.22 -19.37 6.93
CA ALA A 54 -17.42 -20.22 7.80
C ALA A 54 -16.26 -19.41 8.39
N THR A 55 -15.87 -19.76 9.61
CA THR A 55 -14.67 -19.25 10.28
C THR A 55 -13.87 -20.44 10.81
N THR A 56 -12.62 -20.56 10.38
CA THR A 56 -11.66 -21.56 10.87
C THR A 56 -10.56 -20.89 11.68
N ASP A 57 -9.61 -21.66 12.21
CA ASP A 57 -8.46 -21.12 12.93
C ASP A 57 -7.55 -20.26 12.04
N GLU A 58 -7.52 -20.52 10.74
CA GLU A 58 -6.65 -19.79 9.79
C GLU A 58 -7.39 -18.79 8.90
N ALA A 59 -8.70 -18.96 8.68
CA ALA A 59 -9.39 -18.21 7.64
C ALA A 59 -10.84 -17.86 7.95
N ILE A 60 -11.31 -16.76 7.36
CA ILE A 60 -12.72 -16.36 7.33
C ILE A 60 -13.22 -16.46 5.88
N VAL A 61 -14.28 -17.25 5.65
CA VAL A 61 -14.88 -17.44 4.33
C VAL A 61 -16.13 -16.57 4.20
N VAL A 62 -16.11 -15.68 3.22
CA VAL A 62 -17.20 -14.73 2.93
C VAL A 62 -17.82 -15.07 1.59
N LYS A 63 -19.13 -15.30 1.56
CA LYS A 63 -19.89 -15.44 0.31
C LYS A 63 -20.20 -14.07 -0.28
N ILE A 64 -19.66 -13.81 -1.47
CA ILE A 64 -19.77 -12.52 -2.18
C ILE A 64 -20.70 -12.59 -3.39
N GLY A 65 -21.03 -13.79 -3.87
CA GLY A 65 -21.93 -14.01 -4.99
C GLY A 65 -22.61 -15.37 -4.92
N ARG A 66 -23.36 -15.73 -5.97
CA ARG A 66 -24.12 -17.00 -6.01
C ARG A 66 -23.23 -18.23 -5.81
N THR A 67 -22.08 -18.25 -6.48
CA THR A 67 -21.05 -19.31 -6.46
C THR A 67 -19.64 -18.71 -6.28
N GLN A 68 -19.56 -17.54 -5.64
CA GLN A 68 -18.32 -16.78 -5.47
C GLN A 68 -18.04 -16.51 -3.99
N PHE A 69 -16.80 -16.75 -3.59
CA PHE A 69 -16.34 -16.63 -2.21
C PHE A 69 -15.05 -15.81 -2.11
N ALA A 70 -14.86 -15.16 -0.98
CA ALA A 70 -13.60 -14.56 -0.57
C ALA A 70 -13.10 -15.31 0.67
N VAL A 71 -11.81 -15.60 0.72
CA VAL A 71 -11.14 -16.22 1.87
C VAL A 71 -10.18 -15.19 2.44
N LEU A 72 -10.38 -14.78 3.68
CA LEU A 72 -9.55 -13.81 4.36
C LEU A 72 -8.62 -14.53 5.33
N ASP A 73 -7.34 -14.18 5.35
CA ASP A 73 -6.42 -14.63 6.40
C ASP A 73 -6.87 -14.02 7.74
N ARG A 74 -7.17 -14.90 8.71
CA ARG A 74 -7.70 -14.51 10.00
C ARG A 74 -6.72 -13.67 10.82
N GLU A 75 -5.41 -13.81 10.61
CA GLU A 75 -4.41 -13.03 11.34
C GLU A 75 -4.34 -11.58 10.85
N LEU A 76 -4.80 -11.32 9.62
CA LEU A 76 -4.72 -10.00 8.99
C LEU A 76 -6.01 -9.19 9.12
N VAL A 77 -7.14 -9.79 9.46
CA VAL A 77 -8.38 -9.03 9.63
C VAL A 77 -8.34 -8.13 10.86
N THR A 78 -9.02 -6.99 10.80
CA THR A 78 -9.14 -6.06 11.95
C THR A 78 -10.19 -6.49 12.97
N ASP A 79 -11.17 -7.28 12.55
CA ASP A 79 -12.22 -7.82 13.39
C ASP A 79 -12.61 -9.22 12.89
N ILE A 80 -12.95 -10.13 13.81
CA ILE A 80 -13.37 -11.50 13.49
C ILE A 80 -14.90 -11.54 13.59
N PRO A 81 -15.62 -11.40 12.46
CA PRO A 81 -17.07 -11.40 12.45
C PRO A 81 -17.63 -12.78 12.80
N VAL A 82 -18.81 -12.79 13.43
CA VAL A 82 -19.55 -14.02 13.69
C VAL A 82 -20.03 -14.66 12.39
N GLU A 83 -20.09 -16.00 12.36
CA GLU A 83 -20.68 -16.70 11.23
C GLU A 83 -22.13 -16.26 10.99
N GLY A 84 -22.48 -16.08 9.72
CA GLY A 84 -23.76 -15.55 9.31
C GLY A 84 -23.87 -14.03 9.28
N ALA A 85 -22.90 -13.27 9.82
CA ALA A 85 -22.89 -11.81 9.73
C ALA A 85 -22.74 -11.33 8.28
N LYS A 86 -23.37 -10.19 7.97
CA LYS A 86 -23.06 -9.43 6.76
C LYS A 86 -21.89 -8.50 7.05
N VAL A 87 -20.89 -8.49 6.18
CA VAL A 87 -19.64 -7.73 6.37
C VAL A 87 -19.31 -6.88 5.15
N ALA A 88 -18.75 -5.71 5.40
CA ALA A 88 -17.97 -4.93 4.44
C ALA A 88 -16.50 -5.30 4.64
N VAL A 89 -15.83 -5.62 3.55
CA VAL A 89 -14.41 -5.98 3.54
C VAL A 89 -13.67 -5.01 2.64
N GLN A 90 -12.64 -4.38 3.21
CA GLN A 90 -11.75 -3.46 2.52
C GLN A 90 -10.32 -4.01 2.67
N PRO A 91 -9.86 -4.80 1.68
CA PRO A 91 -8.47 -5.23 1.63
C PRO A 91 -7.54 -4.05 1.31
N TYR A 92 -6.24 -4.28 1.51
CA TYR A 92 -5.20 -3.31 1.16
C TYR A 92 -5.26 -2.94 -0.33
N ALA A 93 -5.02 -1.66 -0.59
CA ALA A 93 -4.78 -1.14 -1.93
C ALA A 93 -3.81 0.02 -1.82
N ARG A 94 -2.89 0.11 -2.78
CA ARG A 94 -1.93 1.21 -2.85
C ARG A 94 -2.67 2.52 -3.08
N ARG A 95 -2.16 3.58 -2.46
CA ARG A 95 -2.73 4.93 -2.54
C ARG A 95 -1.66 5.93 -2.91
N ARG A 96 -2.10 7.06 -3.46
CA ARG A 96 -1.25 8.24 -3.67
C ARG A 96 -1.40 9.20 -2.48
N PHE A 97 -0.57 10.24 -2.46
CA PHE A 97 -0.63 11.29 -1.42
C PHE A 97 -1.92 12.13 -1.46
N ASP A 98 -2.69 12.09 -2.56
CA ASP A 98 -4.03 12.69 -2.63
C ASP A 98 -5.13 11.83 -1.97
N GLY A 99 -4.77 10.66 -1.43
CA GLY A 99 -5.68 9.72 -0.78
C GLY A 99 -6.45 8.82 -1.75
N LEU A 100 -6.37 9.05 -3.06
CA LEU A 100 -6.98 8.20 -4.08
C LEU A 100 -6.17 6.91 -4.24
N ARG A 101 -6.83 5.86 -4.76
CA ARG A 101 -6.15 4.61 -5.06
C ARG A 101 -5.17 4.81 -6.21
N ALA A 102 -4.06 4.07 -6.20
CA ALA A 102 -3.08 4.11 -7.29
C ALA A 102 -3.73 3.76 -8.64
N ASP A 103 -4.68 2.83 -8.68
CA ASP A 103 -5.41 2.47 -9.91
C ASP A 103 -6.50 3.47 -10.35
N THR A 104 -6.57 4.66 -9.73
CA THR A 104 -7.54 5.70 -10.11
C THR A 104 -7.07 6.42 -11.38
N PRO A 105 -7.88 6.46 -12.46
CA PRO A 105 -7.51 7.17 -13.68
C PRO A 105 -7.24 8.66 -13.46
N GLU A 106 -6.33 9.22 -14.24
CA GLU A 106 -6.04 10.66 -14.26
C GLU A 106 -6.64 11.30 -15.51
N GLU A 107 -7.35 12.42 -15.34
CA GLU A 107 -7.73 13.29 -16.45
C GLU A 107 -6.61 14.30 -16.70
N VAL A 108 -5.99 14.22 -17.87
CA VAL A 108 -4.96 15.17 -18.32
C VAL A 108 -5.50 15.98 -19.48
N VAL A 109 -5.26 17.29 -19.47
CA VAL A 109 -5.52 18.14 -20.63
C VAL A 109 -4.28 18.11 -21.52
N GLU A 110 -4.40 17.47 -22.68
CA GLU A 110 -3.38 17.51 -23.71
C GLU A 110 -3.75 18.53 -24.78
N HIS A 111 -2.76 18.99 -25.54
CA HIS A 111 -2.97 19.96 -26.62
C HIS A 111 -2.67 19.27 -27.94
N ALA A 112 -3.59 19.38 -28.90
CA ALA A 112 -3.37 18.91 -30.25
C ALA A 112 -2.31 19.77 -30.95
N SER A 113 -1.83 19.33 -32.12
CA SER A 113 -0.82 20.07 -32.90
C SER A 113 -1.27 21.48 -33.32
N ASP A 114 -2.57 21.76 -33.28
CA ASP A 114 -3.19 23.06 -33.54
C ASP A 114 -3.41 23.91 -32.27
N GLY A 115 -2.98 23.41 -31.09
CA GLY A 115 -3.14 24.06 -29.80
C GLY A 115 -4.51 23.86 -29.15
N THR A 116 -5.44 23.10 -29.76
CA THR A 116 -6.75 22.83 -29.17
C THR A 116 -6.60 21.90 -27.95
N PRO A 117 -7.08 22.31 -26.75
CA PRO A 117 -7.03 21.45 -25.57
C PRO A 117 -8.07 20.33 -25.69
N TYR A 118 -7.68 19.10 -25.36
CA TYR A 118 -8.57 17.94 -25.27
C TYR A 118 -8.26 17.13 -24.01
N LYS A 119 -9.29 16.53 -23.42
CA LYS A 119 -9.15 15.71 -22.22
C LYS A 119 -8.78 14.28 -22.59
N VAL A 120 -7.74 13.75 -21.94
CA VAL A 120 -7.31 12.35 -22.01
C VAL A 120 -7.46 11.73 -20.65
N THR A 121 -8.16 10.58 -20.58
CA THR A 121 -8.19 9.76 -19.37
C THR A 121 -7.09 8.71 -19.46
N ARG A 122 -6.04 8.84 -18.64
CA ARG A 122 -4.94 7.87 -18.55
C ARG A 122 -5.21 6.88 -17.41
N LEU A 123 -5.07 5.60 -17.72
CA LEU A 123 -5.06 4.52 -16.74
C LEU A 123 -3.70 3.83 -16.79
N VAL A 124 -2.92 3.93 -15.71
CA VAL A 124 -1.63 3.25 -15.60
C VAL A 124 -1.86 1.88 -14.96
N LEU A 125 -1.59 0.81 -15.72
CA LEU A 125 -1.76 -0.57 -15.24
C LEU A 125 -0.51 -1.03 -14.48
N GLY A 126 -0.70 -1.70 -13.34
CA GLY A 126 0.34 -2.39 -12.58
C GLY A 126 1.09 -1.54 -11.55
N SER A 127 1.42 -0.28 -11.88
CA SER A 127 2.14 0.61 -10.96
C SER A 127 1.93 2.08 -11.30
N ALA A 128 0.77 2.63 -10.94
CA ALA A 128 0.64 4.08 -10.95
C ALA A 128 1.57 4.66 -9.87
N PRO A 129 2.43 5.63 -10.20
CA PRO A 129 3.37 6.19 -9.24
C PRO A 129 2.63 7.02 -8.19
N ALA A 130 2.98 6.85 -6.92
CA ALA A 130 2.65 7.84 -5.88
C ALA A 130 3.75 8.90 -5.91
N LEU A 131 3.57 9.94 -6.73
CA LEU A 131 4.52 11.06 -6.80
C LEU A 131 4.56 11.80 -5.46
N LEU A 132 5.76 12.17 -5.02
CA LEU A 132 5.95 12.93 -3.80
C LEU A 132 5.35 14.33 -3.99
N PRO A 133 4.63 14.88 -2.99
CA PRO A 133 3.96 16.17 -3.09
C PRO A 133 4.96 17.32 -2.89
N VAL A 134 5.99 17.38 -3.73
CA VAL A 134 7.07 18.37 -3.69
C VAL A 134 7.20 19.10 -5.01
N VAL A 135 7.68 20.34 -4.97
CA VAL A 135 8.09 21.06 -6.17
C VAL A 135 9.35 20.41 -6.75
N LYS A 136 9.48 20.44 -8.08
CA LYS A 136 10.68 19.92 -8.74
C LYS A 136 11.91 20.75 -8.33
N PRO A 137 12.94 20.13 -7.73
CA PRO A 137 14.16 20.85 -7.33
C PRO A 137 15.07 21.17 -8.51
N GLU A 138 15.97 22.14 -8.33
CA GLU A 138 17.01 22.51 -9.28
C GLU A 138 18.22 21.57 -9.20
N CYS A 139 18.61 21.14 -7.99
CA CYS A 139 19.69 20.20 -7.75
C CYS A 139 19.40 18.86 -8.42
N LEU A 140 20.33 18.39 -9.26
CA LEU A 140 20.18 17.14 -10.00
C LEU A 140 20.14 15.93 -9.08
N GLU A 141 21.00 15.90 -8.07
CA GLU A 141 21.11 14.82 -7.11
C GLU A 141 19.85 14.71 -6.23
N LEU A 142 19.21 15.85 -5.91
CA LEU A 142 17.92 15.84 -5.22
C LEU A 142 16.80 15.32 -6.12
N GLN A 143 16.80 15.70 -7.42
CA GLN A 143 15.86 15.15 -8.39
C GLN A 143 15.99 13.61 -8.49
N GLN A 144 17.23 13.11 -8.52
CA GLN A 144 17.51 11.67 -8.58
C GLN A 144 17.07 10.93 -7.31
N LEU A 145 17.30 11.53 -6.13
CA LEU A 145 16.82 10.96 -4.87
C LEU A 145 15.29 10.86 -4.83
N ILE A 146 14.59 11.91 -5.28
CA ILE A 146 13.12 11.90 -5.39
C ILE A 146 12.67 10.80 -6.36
N GLU A 147 13.28 10.73 -7.55
CA GLU A 147 12.96 9.70 -8.55
C GLU A 147 13.17 8.29 -7.99
N GLN A 148 14.22 8.06 -7.20
CA GLN A 148 14.47 6.79 -6.54
C GLN A 148 13.38 6.46 -5.51
N LEU A 149 12.97 7.42 -4.67
CA LEU A 149 11.86 7.22 -3.73
C LEU A 149 10.54 6.90 -4.45
N GLU A 150 10.31 7.46 -5.64
CA GLU A 150 9.08 7.24 -6.40
C GLU A 150 9.07 5.92 -7.19
N SER A 151 10.23 5.49 -7.69
CA SER A 151 10.35 4.37 -8.64
C SER A 151 10.83 3.06 -8.02
N MET A 152 11.66 3.12 -6.96
CA MET A 152 12.24 1.91 -6.39
C MET A 152 11.21 1.08 -5.61
N PRO A 153 11.33 -0.26 -5.65
CA PRO A 153 10.45 -1.13 -4.90
C PRO A 153 10.71 -1.02 -3.39
N ALA A 154 9.64 -1.12 -2.60
CA ALA A 154 9.74 -1.47 -1.19
C ALA A 154 10.12 -2.96 -1.04
N PRO A 155 10.53 -3.43 0.15
CA PRO A 155 11.04 -4.80 0.34
C PRO A 155 10.03 -5.90 0.01
N ASP A 156 8.73 -5.63 0.19
CA ASP A 156 7.64 -6.53 -0.20
C ASP A 156 7.48 -6.68 -1.72
N ARG A 157 8.19 -5.86 -2.49
CA ARG A 157 8.15 -5.74 -3.96
C ARG A 157 6.80 -5.35 -4.54
N HIS A 158 5.71 -5.31 -3.76
CA HIS A 158 4.38 -4.91 -4.20
C HIS A 158 4.25 -3.40 -4.31
N ARG A 159 4.75 -2.69 -3.29
CA ARG A 159 4.75 -1.24 -3.17
C ARG A 159 6.05 -0.67 -3.73
N THR A 160 6.03 0.58 -4.16
CA THR A 160 7.25 1.39 -4.27
C THR A 160 7.55 2.01 -2.90
N ILE A 161 8.73 2.61 -2.75
CA ILE A 161 9.07 3.35 -1.52
C ILE A 161 8.03 4.45 -1.27
N SER A 162 7.61 5.21 -2.29
CA SER A 162 6.60 6.26 -2.11
C SER A 162 5.24 5.74 -1.64
N HIS A 163 4.81 4.56 -2.08
CA HIS A 163 3.60 3.92 -1.54
C HIS A 163 3.76 3.54 -0.06
N MET A 164 4.94 3.04 0.33
CA MET A 164 5.24 2.78 1.74
C MET A 164 5.23 4.08 2.56
N LEU A 165 5.70 5.20 2.00
CA LEU A 165 5.60 6.52 2.66
C LEU A 165 4.13 6.95 2.84
N VAL A 166 3.27 6.73 1.84
CA VAL A 166 1.81 6.98 1.98
C VAL A 166 1.22 6.14 3.12
N ASP A 167 1.56 4.85 3.18
CA ASP A 167 1.11 3.95 4.25
C ASP A 167 1.66 4.35 5.63
N ALA A 168 2.86 4.95 5.68
CA ALA A 168 3.47 5.50 6.87
C ALA A 168 2.91 6.88 7.27
N HIS A 169 1.85 7.34 6.60
CA HIS A 169 1.24 8.65 6.79
C HIS A 169 2.22 9.81 6.57
N ALA A 170 3.10 9.69 5.56
CA ALA A 170 4.09 10.70 5.29
C ALA A 170 3.47 12.05 4.89
N SER A 171 3.91 13.14 5.53
CA SER A 171 3.36 14.48 5.36
C SER A 171 4.43 15.57 5.55
N ASP A 172 4.06 16.84 5.37
CA ASP A 172 4.91 18.01 5.62
C ASP A 172 6.29 17.94 4.94
N PHE A 173 6.28 17.63 3.64
CA PHE A 173 7.51 17.49 2.87
C PHE A 173 8.27 18.82 2.77
N THR A 174 9.58 18.76 3.03
CA THR A 174 10.50 19.90 2.86
C THR A 174 11.76 19.47 2.16
N LEU A 175 12.31 20.35 1.33
CA LEU A 175 13.52 20.11 0.55
C LEU A 175 14.64 21.06 0.99
N VAL A 176 15.86 20.54 1.02
CA VAL A 176 17.10 21.33 1.00
C VAL A 176 17.68 21.16 -0.40
N ASP A 177 17.54 22.18 -1.22
CA ASP A 177 17.90 22.19 -2.64
C ASP A 177 19.15 23.07 -2.88
N PRO A 178 20.37 22.52 -2.68
CA PRO A 178 21.60 23.29 -2.75
C PRO A 178 22.03 23.55 -4.20
N SER A 179 22.74 24.66 -4.42
CA SER A 179 23.48 24.85 -5.67
C SER A 179 24.63 23.83 -5.77
N PRO A 180 25.06 23.46 -7.00
CA PRO A 180 26.12 22.46 -7.19
C PRO A 180 27.44 22.76 -6.46
N GLU A 181 27.78 24.04 -6.30
CA GLU A 181 28.97 24.51 -5.56
C GLU A 181 28.90 24.27 -4.04
N ASN A 182 27.69 24.10 -3.48
CA ASN A 182 27.46 23.97 -2.04
C ASN A 182 27.03 22.56 -1.63
N ILE A 183 26.90 21.64 -2.58
CA ILE A 183 26.33 20.30 -2.37
C ILE A 183 27.03 19.47 -1.30
N ILE A 184 28.34 19.65 -1.10
CA ILE A 184 29.12 18.96 -0.05
C ILE A 184 28.86 19.61 1.31
N ARG A 185 28.79 20.95 1.37
CA ARG A 185 28.60 21.69 2.63
C ARG A 185 27.16 21.61 3.13
N THR A 186 26.22 21.58 2.20
CA THR A 186 24.78 21.50 2.45
C THR A 186 24.24 20.33 1.63
N PRO A 187 24.16 19.13 2.22
CA PRO A 187 23.66 17.94 1.53
C PRO A 187 22.24 18.15 0.97
N PRO A 188 21.98 17.74 -0.28
CA PRO A 188 20.62 17.64 -0.79
C PRO A 188 19.79 16.76 0.13
N THR A 189 18.65 17.25 0.58
CA THR A 189 17.85 16.57 1.60
C THR A 189 16.37 16.65 1.28
N ILE A 190 15.67 15.54 1.46
CA ILE A 190 14.21 15.52 1.57
C ILE A 190 13.84 15.12 2.99
N SER A 191 12.88 15.83 3.58
CA SER A 191 12.34 15.47 4.90
C SER A 191 10.82 15.43 4.87
N PHE A 192 10.24 14.60 5.72
CA PHE A 192 8.80 14.45 5.89
C PHE A 192 8.49 13.91 7.30
N ASN A 193 7.31 14.20 7.82
CA ASN A 193 6.82 13.59 9.05
C ASN A 193 6.20 12.23 8.74
N VAL A 194 6.31 11.26 9.65
CA VAL A 194 5.62 9.96 9.58
C VAL A 194 4.90 9.69 10.89
N ALA A 195 3.87 8.85 10.84
CA ALA A 195 3.13 8.40 12.00
C ALA A 195 2.76 6.92 11.87
N THR A 196 3.63 6.04 12.36
CA THR A 196 3.39 4.59 12.39
C THR A 196 3.51 4.05 13.82
N GLY A 197 3.15 2.78 14.01
CA GLY A 197 3.39 2.09 15.27
C GLY A 197 4.89 1.91 15.59
N LYS A 198 5.77 2.12 14.61
CA LYS A 198 7.22 1.95 14.74
C LYS A 198 7.95 3.26 15.01
N PHE A 199 7.57 4.32 14.31
CA PHE A 199 8.15 5.64 14.50
C PHE A 199 7.11 6.74 14.27
N VAL A 200 7.15 7.74 15.14
CA VAL A 200 6.40 8.99 15.01
C VAL A 200 7.39 10.13 15.16
N GLY A 201 7.48 10.97 14.13
CA GLY A 201 8.45 12.05 14.06
C GLY A 201 8.84 12.39 12.63
N ARG A 202 9.91 13.18 12.49
CA ARG A 202 10.44 13.63 11.20
C ARG A 202 11.51 12.66 10.72
N VAL A 203 11.45 12.30 9.44
CA VAL A 203 12.46 11.52 8.73
C VAL A 203 13.15 12.45 7.75
N SER A 204 14.47 12.39 7.67
CA SER A 204 15.27 13.12 6.70
C SER A 204 16.17 12.15 5.95
N VAL A 205 16.11 12.19 4.61
CA VAL A 205 17.00 11.43 3.72
C VAL A 205 17.95 12.43 3.07
N LEU A 206 19.24 12.30 3.38
CA LEU A 206 20.31 13.20 2.95
C LEU A 206 21.20 12.48 1.95
N TYR A 207 21.56 13.14 0.86
CA TYR A 207 22.58 12.66 -0.07
C TYR A 207 23.97 13.20 0.30
N LEU A 208 24.86 12.30 0.73
CA LEU A 208 26.23 12.63 1.12
C LEU A 208 27.16 12.54 -0.09
N ARG A 209 27.31 13.65 -0.81
CA ARG A 209 28.10 13.69 -2.06
C ARG A 209 29.54 13.17 -1.92
N GLY A 210 30.18 13.38 -0.77
CA GLY A 210 31.56 12.97 -0.53
C GLY A 210 31.77 11.46 -0.57
N ASP A 211 30.80 10.72 -0.03
CA ASP A 211 30.86 9.26 0.13
C ASP A 211 29.97 8.53 -0.90
N ASP A 212 29.17 9.27 -1.66
CA ASP A 212 28.21 8.78 -2.66
C ASP A 212 27.19 7.78 -2.08
N VAL A 213 26.66 8.11 -0.90
CA VAL A 213 25.66 7.33 -0.17
C VAL A 213 24.55 8.23 0.37
N TYR A 214 23.48 7.62 0.84
CA TYR A 214 22.50 8.30 1.68
C TYR A 214 22.85 8.18 3.16
N ALA A 215 22.36 9.16 3.92
CA ALA A 215 22.12 9.01 5.35
C ALA A 215 20.63 9.23 5.62
N ILE A 216 20.09 8.50 6.59
CA ILE A 216 18.71 8.66 7.05
C ILE A 216 18.75 9.07 8.51
N GLU A 217 18.08 10.16 8.84
CA GLU A 217 17.93 10.63 10.21
C GLU A 217 16.47 10.56 10.65
N LEU A 218 16.25 10.06 11.86
CA LEU A 218 14.98 10.12 12.57
C LEU A 218 15.06 11.20 13.63
N HIS A 219 14.11 12.12 13.61
CA HIS A 219 14.04 13.26 14.52
C HIS A 219 12.75 13.23 15.32
N ARG A 220 12.86 13.41 16.64
CA ARG A 220 11.72 13.58 17.55
C ARG A 220 11.93 14.85 18.35
N ASP A 221 10.91 15.72 18.39
CA ASP A 221 10.97 17.00 19.09
C ASP A 221 12.17 17.90 18.69
N GLY A 222 12.63 17.75 17.44
CA GLY A 222 13.77 18.51 16.88
C GLY A 222 15.15 17.91 17.19
N GLU A 223 15.22 16.79 17.92
CA GLU A 223 16.47 16.08 18.18
C GLU A 223 16.59 14.85 17.29
N CYS A 224 17.78 14.63 16.72
CA CYS A 224 18.11 13.41 15.98
C CYS A 224 18.24 12.25 16.96
N VAL A 225 17.26 11.34 16.95
CA VAL A 225 17.21 10.17 17.84
C VAL A 225 17.86 8.93 17.24
N GLU A 226 17.97 8.88 15.92
CA GLU A 226 18.63 7.80 15.19
C GLU A 226 19.18 8.34 13.87
N ARG A 227 20.39 7.88 13.51
CA ARG A 227 21.01 8.17 12.23
C ARG A 227 21.59 6.88 11.67
N CYS A 228 21.22 6.56 10.44
CA CYS A 228 21.79 5.48 9.64
C CYS A 228 22.64 6.12 8.54
N ASP A 229 23.96 5.97 8.65
CA ASP A 229 24.92 6.34 7.61
C ASP A 229 25.16 5.16 6.64
N GLU A 230 25.91 5.42 5.56
CA GLU A 230 26.32 4.41 4.57
C GLU A 230 25.14 3.64 3.95
N VAL A 231 24.01 4.32 3.74
CA VAL A 231 22.85 3.73 3.06
C VAL A 231 23.07 3.80 1.55
N TYR A 232 23.48 2.69 0.96
CA TYR A 232 23.62 2.56 -0.49
C TYR A 232 22.26 2.70 -1.21
N PHE A 233 22.31 3.10 -2.48
CA PHE A 233 21.11 3.35 -3.28
C PHE A 233 20.13 2.18 -3.31
N ASP A 234 20.63 0.95 -3.40
CA ASP A 234 19.83 -0.28 -3.41
C ASP A 234 19.28 -0.68 -2.03
N MET A 235 19.86 -0.15 -0.94
CA MET A 235 19.42 -0.38 0.43
C MET A 235 18.38 0.63 0.93
N LEU A 236 18.09 1.69 0.16
CA LEU A 236 17.21 2.78 0.61
C LEU A 236 15.82 2.27 1.03
N GLY A 237 15.21 1.40 0.23
CA GLY A 237 13.88 0.84 0.51
C GLY A 237 13.86 -0.06 1.74
N ASP A 238 14.84 -0.95 1.87
CA ASP A 238 14.99 -1.84 3.02
C ASP A 238 15.25 -1.06 4.31
N THR A 239 16.12 -0.05 4.26
CA THR A 239 16.46 0.78 5.42
C THR A 239 15.25 1.60 5.87
N LEU A 240 14.54 2.26 4.96
CA LEU A 240 13.31 2.98 5.30
C LEU A 240 12.25 2.03 5.87
N ALA A 241 12.01 0.86 5.28
CA ALA A 241 11.08 -0.12 5.85
C ALA A 241 11.51 -0.55 7.26
N HIS A 242 12.82 -0.77 7.46
CA HIS A 242 13.37 -1.09 8.77
C HIS A 242 13.22 0.03 9.80
N LEU A 243 13.08 1.30 9.39
CA LEU A 243 12.92 2.41 10.32
C LEU A 243 11.45 2.76 10.57
N ILE A 244 10.61 2.76 9.53
CA ILE A 244 9.27 3.38 9.62
C ILE A 244 8.09 2.45 9.29
N ASP A 245 8.29 1.35 8.55
CA ASP A 245 7.19 0.45 8.20
C ASP A 245 6.89 -0.56 9.33
N ASP A 246 5.66 -0.55 9.82
CA ASP A 246 5.15 -1.42 10.89
C ASP A 246 4.29 -2.59 10.37
N GLY A 247 4.11 -2.70 9.05
CA GLY A 247 3.32 -3.75 8.41
C GLY A 247 1.80 -3.60 8.58
N SER A 248 1.31 -2.53 9.22
CA SER A 248 -0.12 -2.29 9.45
C SER A 248 -0.92 -2.18 8.16
N TRP A 249 -0.29 -1.75 7.07
CA TRP A 249 -0.86 -1.69 5.73
C TRP A 249 -1.46 -3.03 5.25
N ARG A 250 -0.94 -4.17 5.73
CA ARG A 250 -1.43 -5.52 5.35
C ARG A 250 -2.79 -5.86 5.95
N ARG A 251 -3.26 -5.08 6.95
CA ARG A 251 -4.51 -5.34 7.65
C ARG A 251 -5.70 -5.25 6.70
N ILE A 252 -6.55 -6.27 6.75
CA ILE A 252 -7.80 -6.32 6.00
C ILE A 252 -8.88 -5.73 6.89
N GLN A 253 -9.40 -4.57 6.50
CA GLN A 253 -10.45 -3.91 7.26
C GLN A 253 -11.75 -4.70 7.07
N VAL A 254 -12.28 -5.25 8.16
CA VAL A 254 -13.55 -5.97 8.19
C VAL A 254 -14.49 -5.27 9.13
N GLN A 255 -15.69 -4.95 8.64
CA GLN A 255 -16.74 -4.29 9.42
C GLN A 255 -18.04 -5.05 9.30
N SER A 256 -18.65 -5.41 10.44
CA SER A 256 -19.98 -5.98 10.47
C SER A 256 -21.02 -4.92 10.08
N ILE A 257 -21.70 -5.13 8.95
CA ILE A 257 -22.81 -4.29 8.52
C ILE A 257 -24.05 -4.85 9.21
N SER A 258 -24.48 -4.21 10.29
CA SER A 258 -25.58 -4.68 11.12
C SER A 258 -26.81 -5.06 10.27
N GLY A 259 -27.13 -6.35 10.25
CA GLY A 259 -28.42 -6.88 9.84
C GLY A 259 -29.13 -7.42 11.08
N ARG A 260 -30.05 -6.63 11.65
CA ARG A 260 -30.84 -6.86 12.87
C ARG A 260 -30.08 -6.81 14.22
N LYS A 261 -30.55 -5.92 15.10
CA LYS A 261 -30.37 -6.03 16.56
C LYS A 261 -30.76 -7.44 16.99
N ALA A 262 -29.90 -8.10 17.77
CA ALA A 262 -30.31 -9.24 18.57
C ALA A 262 -31.48 -8.80 19.45
N THR A 263 -32.67 -9.33 19.20
CA THR A 263 -33.77 -9.27 20.16
C THR A 263 -33.39 -10.19 21.31
N SER A 264 -33.06 -9.62 22.47
CA SER A 264 -33.01 -10.37 23.72
C SER A 264 -34.42 -10.85 24.03
N HIS A 265 -34.57 -12.15 24.28
CA HIS A 265 -35.72 -12.71 24.98
C HIS A 265 -35.44 -12.73 26.48
#